data_AF-A0A3S4PCG5-F1
#
_entry.id   AF-A0A3S4PCG5-F1
#
_cell.length_a   1.000
_cell.length_b   1.000
_cell.length_c   1.000
_cell.angle_alpha   90.00
_cell.angle_beta   90.00
_cell.angle_gamma   90.00
#
_symmetry.space_group_name_H-M   'P 1'
#
loop_
_entity.id
_entity.type
_entity.pdbx_description
1 polymer ?
#
loop_
_entity_poly.entity_id
_entity_poly.type
_entity_poly.pdbx_seq_one_letter_code
_entity_poly.pdbx_strand_id
1 'polypeptide(L)' 'MSKTILITGAASGFGKIAAFDLAKKGHKVIATAQV' A
#
# COMPACT_ATOMS: atom_id res chain seq x y z
N MET A 1 5.25 8.91 -13.22
CA MET A 1 4.38 7.90 -13.87
C MET A 1 3.65 7.12 -12.78
N SER A 2 2.31 7.08 -12.78
CA SER A 2 1.55 6.28 -11.82
C SER A 2 1.78 4.79 -12.06
N LYS A 3 1.73 3.99 -10.99
CA LYS A 3 1.93 2.53 -11.02
C LYS A 3 0.82 1.89 -10.20
N THR A 4 0.44 0.67 -10.56
CA THR A 4 -0.40 -0.18 -9.73
C THR A 4 0.50 -1.06 -8.87
N ILE A 5 0.33 -1.02 -7.55
CA ILE A 5 1.22 -1.67 -6.59
C ILE A 5 0.38 -2.56 -5.67
N LEU A 6 0.75 -3.84 -5.54
CA LEU A 6 0.17 -4.78 -4.58
C LEU A 6 1.07 -4.84 -3.34
N ILE A 7 0.50 -4.59 -2.16
CA ILE A 7 1.18 -4.74 -0.87
C ILE A 7 0.43 -5.76 -0.03
N THR A 8 1.10 -6.86 0.32
CA THR A 8 0.61 -7.84 1.29
C THR A 8 1.03 -7.47 2.70
N GLY A 9 0.31 -7.96 3.72
CA GLY A 9 0.62 -7.64 5.12
C GLY A 9 0.43 -6.16 5.46
N ALA A 10 -0.53 -5.48 4.83
CA ALA A 10 -0.76 -4.03 4.99
C ALA A 10 -1.66 -3.67 6.20
N ALA A 11 -1.98 -4.63 7.06
CA ALA A 11 -2.84 -4.42 8.23
C ALA A 11 -2.23 -3.45 9.26
N SER A 12 -0.91 -3.50 9.44
CA SER A 12 -0.17 -2.73 10.44
C SER A 12 1.29 -2.48 10.04
N GLY A 13 2.05 -1.81 10.90
CA GLY A 13 3.50 -1.63 10.75
C GLY A 13 3.92 -0.99 9.42
N PHE A 14 5.03 -1.47 8.86
CA PHE A 14 5.61 -0.93 7.64
C PHE A 14 4.74 -1.13 6.40
N GLY A 15 4.03 -2.26 6.29
CA GLY A 15 3.12 -2.51 5.17
C GLY A 15 2.03 -1.43 5.08
N LYS A 16 1.45 -1.07 6.23
CA LYS A 16 0.48 0.02 6.33
C LYS A 16 1.09 1.37 5.91
N ILE A 17 2.23 1.75 6.49
CA ILE A 17 2.85 3.06 6.25
C ILE A 17 3.29 3.19 4.77
N ALA A 18 3.91 2.15 4.21
CA ALA A 18 4.32 2.12 2.81
C ALA A 18 3.14 2.24 1.85
N ALA A 19 2.02 1.55 2.14
CA ALA A 19 0.81 1.65 1.33
C ALA A 19 0.27 3.08 1.28
N PHE A 20 0.19 3.75 2.44
CA PHE A 20 -0.27 5.14 2.50
C PHE A 20 0.70 6.12 1.82
N ASP A 21 2.00 5.97 2.02
CA ASP A 21 2.99 6.86 1.42
C ASP A 21 3.02 6.75 -0.11
N LEU A 22 2.97 5.52 -0.65
CA LEU A 22 2.90 5.28 -2.08
C LEU A 22 1.59 5.78 -2.70
N ALA A 23 0.46 5.64 -1.99
CA ALA A 23 -0.81 6.21 -2.43
C ALA A 23 -0.75 7.75 -2.48
N LYS A 24 -0.16 8.40 -1.47
CA LYS A 24 0.05 9.86 -1.43
C LYS A 24 0.94 10.36 -2.58
N LYS A 25 1.89 9.54 -3.03
CA LYS A 25 2.74 9.82 -4.19
C LYS A 25 2.04 9.61 -5.55
N GLY A 26 0.75 9.27 -5.54
CA GLY A 26 -0.08 9.17 -6.75
C GLY A 26 -0.09 7.79 -7.41
N HIS A 27 0.33 6.74 -6.68
CA HIS A 27 0.22 5.35 -7.15
C HIS A 27 -1.13 4.74 -6.76
N LYS A 28 -1.64 3.85 -7.61
CA LYS A 28 -2.80 3.01 -7.27
C LYS A 28 -2.31 1.84 -6.42
N VAL A 29 -2.65 1.84 -5.13
CA VAL A 29 -2.20 0.80 -4.19
C VAL A 29 -3.35 -0.16 -3.87
N ILE A 30 -3.10 -1.46 -4.01
CA ILE A 30 -3.95 -2.54 -3.51
C ILE A 30 -3.28 -3.07 -2.25
N ALA A 31 -3.86 -2.77 -1.09
CA ALA A 31 -3.34 -3.17 0.21
C ALA A 31 -4.17 -4.33 0.76
N THR A 32 -3.56 -5.51 0.96
CA THR A 32 -4.25 -6.68 1.51
C THR A 32 -3.91 -6.87 2.98
N ALA A 33 -4.91 -7.33 3.74
CA ALA A 33 -4.81 -7.68 5.14
C ALA A 33 -5.56 -9.01 5.37
N GLN A 34 -5.14 -9.76 6.39
CA GLN A 34 -5.87 -10.93 6.88
C GLN A 34 -6.67 -10.53 8.13
N VAL A 35 -7.89 -11.04 8.24
CA VAL A 35 -8.70 -11.00 9.47
C VAL A 35 -8.47 -12.24 10.33
#